data_AF-A0A2X0Q3F4-F1
#
_entry.id   AF-A0A2X0Q3F4-F1
#
_cell.length_a   1.000
_cell.length_b   1.000
_cell.length_c   1.000
_cell.angle_alpha   90.00
_cell.angle_beta   90.00
_cell.angle_gamma   90.00
#
_symmetry.space_group_name_H-M   'P 1'
#
loop_
_entity.id
_entity.type
_entity.pdbx_description
1 polymer ?
#
loop_
_entity_poly.entity_id
_entity_poly.type
_entity_poly.pdbx_seq_one_letter_code
_entity_poly.pdbx_strand_id
1 'polypeptide(L)'
;MIEGVEDPLYMSRRLICFASEDVGLADTNSLNIAINTFQTCKYIGLPECGVHLTECVIYLACTPKSNSVYVAQEKAKKLIKKTGNLPVPLQIRNAPTKLMKDLHYGKDYQYAQDSPDKLTN
;
A
#
# COMPACT_ATOMS: atom_id res chain seq x y z
N MET A 1 14.37 5.13 -22.45
CA MET A 1 14.35 5.95 -21.22
C MET A 1 15.76 6.28 -20.77
N ILE A 2 16.63 5.30 -20.44
CA ILE A 2 18.05 5.56 -20.06
C ILE A 2 18.83 6.28 -21.18
N GLU A 3 18.88 5.74 -22.40
CA GLU A 3 19.52 6.41 -23.55
C GLU A 3 18.82 7.72 -23.95
N GLY A 4 17.55 7.86 -23.56
CA GLY A 4 16.79 9.10 -23.74
C GLY A 4 17.10 10.16 -22.67
N VAL A 5 18.07 9.92 -21.79
CA VAL A 5 18.50 10.80 -20.69
C VAL A 5 17.35 11.17 -19.75
N GLU A 6 16.44 10.22 -19.54
CA GLU A 6 15.32 10.41 -18.63
C GLU A 6 15.78 10.31 -17.16
N ASP A 7 15.18 11.12 -16.28
CA ASP A 7 15.51 11.13 -14.85
C ASP A 7 15.34 9.70 -14.26
N PRO A 8 16.40 9.10 -13.67
CA PRO A 8 16.30 7.77 -13.07
C PRO A 8 15.32 7.72 -11.91
N LEU A 9 15.05 8.84 -11.24
CA LEU A 9 14.01 8.93 -10.22
C LEU A 9 12.62 8.85 -10.84
N TYR A 10 12.42 9.33 -12.07
CA TYR A 10 11.16 9.16 -12.79
C TYR A 10 10.90 7.70 -13.12
N MET A 11 11.89 7.01 -13.70
CA MET A 11 11.79 5.57 -13.99
C MET A 11 11.48 4.77 -12.73
N SER A 12 12.25 4.96 -11.66
CA SER A 12 12.06 4.20 -10.40
C SER A 12 10.73 4.50 -9.71
N ARG A 13 10.19 5.73 -9.78
CA ARG A 13 8.81 6.01 -9.31
C ARG A 13 7.76 5.15 -10.01
N ARG A 14 7.91 4.94 -11.32
CA ARG A 14 7.00 4.07 -12.10
C ARG A 14 7.11 2.61 -11.69
N LEU A 15 8.33 2.15 -11.35
CA LEU A 15 8.55 0.78 -10.85
C LEU A 15 7.91 0.57 -9.47
N ILE A 16 7.92 1.58 -8.59
CA ILE A 16 7.21 1.52 -7.30
C ILE A 16 5.69 1.35 -7.51
N CYS A 17 5.12 2.08 -8.48
CA CYS A 17 3.71 1.91 -8.84
C CYS A 17 3.44 0.49 -9.37
N PHE A 18 4.25 0.01 -10.33
CA PHE A 18 4.14 -1.35 -10.87
C PHE A 18 4.15 -2.38 -9.74
N ALA A 19 5.15 -2.33 -8.84
CA ALA A 19 5.27 -3.27 -7.73
C ALA A 19 3.98 -3.36 -6.88
N SER A 20 3.29 -2.25 -6.65
CA SER A 20 2.06 -2.25 -5.83
C SER A 20 0.78 -2.57 -6.64
N GLU A 21 0.72 -2.14 -7.90
CA GLU A 21 -0.49 -2.19 -8.73
C GLU A 21 -0.64 -3.52 -9.47
N ASP A 22 0.42 -4.03 -10.08
CA ASP A 22 0.35 -5.22 -10.94
C ASP A 22 0.97 -6.46 -10.29
N VAL A 23 1.87 -6.31 -9.31
CA VAL A 23 2.41 -7.44 -8.53
C VAL A 23 1.65 -7.59 -7.22
N GLY A 24 1.58 -6.52 -6.41
CA GLY A 24 0.72 -6.44 -5.24
C GLY A 24 0.94 -7.58 -4.23
N LEU A 25 -0.16 -8.24 -3.83
CA LEU A 25 -0.11 -9.35 -2.86
C LEU A 25 0.39 -10.67 -3.45
N ALA A 26 0.68 -10.75 -4.75
CA ALA A 26 1.26 -11.95 -5.33
C ALA A 26 2.72 -12.16 -4.89
N ASP A 27 3.43 -11.06 -4.63
CA ASP A 27 4.76 -11.06 -4.00
C ASP A 27 4.98 -9.72 -3.30
N THR A 28 4.86 -9.74 -1.98
CA THR A 28 4.97 -8.54 -1.13
C THR A 28 6.39 -7.97 -1.07
N ASN A 29 7.41 -8.72 -1.49
CA ASN A 29 8.79 -8.24 -1.51
C ASN A 29 9.08 -7.31 -2.71
N SER A 30 8.26 -7.36 -3.75
CA SER A 30 8.40 -6.51 -4.95
C SER A 30 8.49 -5.01 -4.64
N LEU A 31 7.71 -4.53 -3.67
CA LEU A 31 7.73 -3.14 -3.24
C LEU A 31 9.08 -2.76 -2.60
N ASN A 32 9.65 -3.63 -1.77
CA ASN A 32 10.96 -3.39 -1.16
C ASN A 32 12.06 -3.28 -2.22
N ILE A 33 12.04 -4.16 -3.21
CA ILE A 33 12.98 -4.11 -4.33
C ILE A 33 12.86 -2.79 -5.08
N ALA A 34 11.64 -2.38 -5.46
CA ALA A 34 11.43 -1.12 -6.17
C ALA A 34 11.83 0.12 -5.35
N ILE A 35 11.57 0.13 -4.05
CA ILE A 35 12.00 1.20 -3.13
C ILE A 35 13.53 1.24 -3.02
N ASN A 36 14.18 0.09 -2.86
CA ASN A 36 15.64 0.01 -2.80
C ASN A 36 16.26 0.48 -4.12
N THR A 37 15.70 0.11 -5.27
CA THR A 37 16.12 0.63 -6.58
C THR A 37 15.97 2.15 -6.67
N PHE A 38 14.86 2.72 -6.19
CA PHE A 38 14.67 4.17 -6.11
C PHE A 38 15.74 4.85 -5.24
N GLN A 39 16.05 4.29 -4.07
CA GLN A 39 17.10 4.81 -3.20
C GLN A 39 18.48 4.74 -3.87
N THR A 40 18.79 3.62 -4.53
CA THR A 40 20.03 3.49 -5.31
C THR A 40 20.11 4.56 -6.40
N CYS A 41 19.04 4.76 -7.18
CA CYS A 41 18.98 5.81 -8.20
C CYS A 41 19.23 7.20 -7.61
N LYS A 42 18.74 7.47 -6.39
CA LYS A 42 18.96 8.74 -5.70
C LYS A 42 20.41 8.90 -5.22
N TYR A 43 21.05 7.82 -4.78
CA TYR A 43 22.39 7.89 -4.19
C TYR A 43 23.50 7.93 -5.23
N ILE A 44 23.41 7.10 -6.28
CA ILE A 44 24.52 6.96 -7.24
C ILE A 44 24.21 7.57 -8.62
N GLY A 45 22.93 7.77 -8.97
CA GLY A 45 22.54 8.37 -10.25
C GLY A 45 22.91 7.52 -11.48
N LEU A 46 22.69 8.08 -12.67
CA LEU A 46 23.13 7.48 -13.92
C LEU A 46 24.59 7.90 -14.22
N PRO A 47 25.39 7.03 -14.88
CA PRO A 47 24.99 5.73 -15.47
C PRO A 47 24.94 4.54 -14.49
N GLU A 48 25.51 4.64 -13.30
CA GLU A 48 25.77 3.51 -12.39
C GLU A 48 24.48 2.82 -11.89
N CYS A 49 23.39 3.58 -11.69
CA CYS A 49 22.11 3.02 -11.27
C CYS A 49 21.35 2.31 -12.41
N GLY A 50 21.81 2.38 -13.66
CA GLY A 50 21.13 1.79 -14.82
C GLY A 50 20.95 0.27 -14.70
N VAL A 51 21.95 -0.43 -14.17
CA VAL A 51 21.87 -1.88 -13.93
C VAL A 51 20.82 -2.23 -12.87
N HIS A 52 20.67 -1.39 -11.85
CA HIS A 52 19.71 -1.59 -10.75
C HIS A 52 18.27 -1.36 -11.22
N LEU A 53 18.06 -0.38 -12.10
CA LEU A 53 16.77 -0.19 -12.78
C LEU A 53 16.42 -1.42 -13.63
N THR A 54 17.40 -1.93 -14.39
CA THR A 54 17.24 -3.11 -15.24
C THR A 54 16.89 -4.34 -14.41
N GLU A 55 17.61 -4.59 -13.31
CA GLU A 55 17.37 -5.68 -12.38
C GLU A 55 15.94 -5.63 -11.82
N CYS A 56 15.51 -4.45 -11.34
CA CYS A 56 14.16 -4.26 -10.81
C CYS A 56 13.08 -4.53 -11.87
N VAL A 57 13.27 -4.05 -13.10
CA VAL A 57 12.33 -4.30 -14.20
C VAL A 57 12.21 -5.80 -14.49
N ILE A 58 13.33 -6.51 -14.59
CA ILE A 58 13.34 -7.96 -14.84
C ILE A 58 12.62 -8.70 -13.71
N TYR A 59 12.93 -8.35 -12.45
CA TYR A 59 12.25 -8.92 -11.29
C TYR A 59 10.73 -8.75 -11.42
N LEU A 60 10.25 -7.50 -11.53
CA LEU A 60 8.81 -7.19 -11.61
C LEU A 60 8.14 -7.86 -12.82
N ALA A 61 8.84 -7.98 -13.95
CA ALA A 61 8.32 -8.64 -15.15
C ALA A 61 8.10 -10.15 -14.93
N CYS A 62 9.02 -10.83 -14.23
CA CYS A 62 8.98 -12.28 -14.00
C CYS A 62 8.13 -12.69 -12.78
N THR A 63 7.89 -11.78 -11.83
CA THR A 63 7.09 -12.08 -10.63
C THR A 63 5.62 -12.39 -10.97
N PRO A 64 4.93 -13.29 -10.23
CA PRO A 64 3.48 -13.45 -10.33
C PRO A 64 2.72 -12.13 -10.19
N LYS A 65 1.59 -12.00 -10.89
CA LYS A 65 0.84 -10.74 -10.98
C LYS A 65 -0.45 -10.81 -10.18
N SER A 66 -0.78 -9.73 -9.48
CA SER A 66 -2.06 -9.54 -8.82
C SER A 66 -2.38 -8.06 -8.70
N ASN A 67 -3.51 -7.67 -9.27
CA ASN A 67 -4.08 -6.33 -9.13
C ASN A 67 -5.19 -6.27 -8.07
N SER A 68 -5.26 -7.25 -7.17
CA SER A 68 -6.36 -7.37 -6.20
C SER A 68 -6.44 -6.15 -5.26
N VAL A 69 -5.30 -5.61 -4.85
CA VAL A 69 -5.21 -4.40 -4.02
C VAL A 69 -5.73 -3.18 -4.77
N TYR A 70 -5.30 -2.99 -6.01
CA TYR A 70 -5.76 -1.90 -6.87
C TYR A 70 -7.28 -1.95 -7.06
N VAL A 71 -7.81 -3.12 -7.41
CA VAL A 71 -9.26 -3.32 -7.61
C VAL A 71 -10.02 -3.08 -6.31
N ALA A 72 -9.52 -3.54 -5.17
CA ALA A 72 -10.14 -3.31 -3.86
C ALA A 72 -10.20 -1.81 -3.53
N GLN A 73 -9.11 -1.07 -3.77
CA GLN A 73 -9.07 0.38 -3.56
C GLN A 73 -10.07 1.11 -4.46
N GLU A 74 -10.15 0.77 -5.75
CA GLU A 74 -11.07 1.39 -6.69
C GLU A 74 -12.54 1.10 -6.35
N LYS A 75 -12.85 -0.12 -5.89
CA LYS A 75 -14.17 -0.47 -5.37
C LYS A 75 -14.53 0.38 -4.15
N ALA A 76 -13.61 0.53 -3.19
CA ALA A 76 -13.82 1.36 -2.01
C ALA A 76 -14.07 2.84 -2.37
N LYS A 77 -13.25 3.42 -3.26
CA LYS A 77 -13.45 4.80 -3.76
C LYS A 77 -14.81 4.99 -4.43
N LYS A 78 -15.23 4.04 -5.28
CA LYS A 78 -16.55 4.07 -5.93
C LYS A 78 -17.68 4.01 -4.91
N LEU A 79 -17.56 3.16 -3.88
CA LEU A 79 -18.55 3.06 -2.83
C LEU A 79 -18.69 4.37 -2.05
N ILE A 80 -17.57 4.98 -1.64
CA ILE A 80 -17.56 6.26 -0.91
C ILE A 80 -18.25 7.36 -1.73
N LYS A 81 -17.96 7.44 -3.04
CA LYS A 81 -18.63 8.40 -3.95
C LYS A 81 -20.15 8.18 -4.02
N LYS A 82 -20.62 6.94 -3.86
CA LYS A 82 -22.05 6.59 -3.90
C LYS A 82 -22.75 6.82 -2.55
N THR A 83 -22.09 6.48 -1.44
CA THR A 83 -22.71 6.50 -0.10
C THR A 83 -22.48 7.81 0.66
N GLY A 84 -21.51 8.62 0.24
CA GLY A 84 -21.09 9.81 0.97
C GLY A 84 -20.45 9.47 2.32
N ASN A 85 -20.59 10.39 3.28
CA ASN A 85 -19.96 10.30 4.59
C ASN A 85 -20.84 9.56 5.60
N LEU A 86 -20.78 8.22 5.59
CA LEU A 86 -21.45 7.40 6.59
C LEU A 86 -20.79 7.56 7.97
N PRO A 87 -21.57 7.59 9.07
CA PRO A 87 -21.01 7.70 10.40
C PRO A 87 -20.20 6.44 10.76
N VAL A 88 -19.09 6.63 11.48
CA VAL A 88 -18.34 5.52 12.07
C VAL A 88 -19.25 4.76 13.05
N PRO A 89 -19.34 3.42 13.00
CA PRO A 89 -20.12 2.63 13.96
C PRO A 89 -19.69 2.90 15.40
N LEU A 90 -20.64 3.04 16.33
CA LEU A 90 -20.36 3.37 17.74
C LEU A 90 -19.32 2.43 18.37
N GLN A 91 -19.40 1.14 18.05
CA GLN A 91 -18.52 0.09 18.54
C GLN A 91 -17.04 0.35 18.28
N ILE A 92 -16.67 1.00 17.16
CA ILE A 92 -15.27 1.28 16.79
C ILE A 92 -14.89 2.76 16.97
N ARG A 93 -15.76 3.57 17.61
CA ARG A 93 -15.41 4.96 17.94
C ARG A 93 -14.48 5.01 19.15
N ASN A 94 -13.53 5.94 19.09
CA ASN A 94 -12.71 6.27 20.25
C ASN A 94 -13.56 6.86 21.38
N ALA A 95 -13.31 6.47 22.64
CA ALA A 95 -14.08 6.88 23.81
C ALA A 95 -13.23 7.34 25.02
N PRO A 96 -12.34 8.34 24.84
CA PRO A 96 -11.41 8.77 25.90
C PRO A 96 -12.07 9.58 27.01
N THR A 97 -13.18 10.28 26.73
CA THR A 97 -13.85 11.15 27.70
C THR A 97 -15.02 10.45 28.39
N LYS A 98 -15.40 10.93 29.57
CA LYS A 98 -16.58 10.41 30.30
C LYS A 98 -17.85 10.55 29.47
N LEU A 99 -18.09 11.73 28.89
CA LEU A 99 -19.24 11.98 28.02
C LEU A 99 -19.30 10.98 26.85
N MET A 100 -18.18 10.66 26.20
CA MET A 100 -18.16 9.70 25.09
C MET A 100 -18.54 8.28 25.54
N LYS A 101 -18.09 7.86 26.73
CA LYS A 101 -18.48 6.56 27.32
C LYS A 101 -19.96 6.55 27.69
N ASP A 102 -20.47 7.65 28.24
CA ASP A 102 -21.89 7.84 28.56
C ASP A 102 -22.76 7.80 27.29
N LEU A 103 -22.22 8.26 26.15
CA LEU A 103 -22.82 8.13 24.81
C LEU A 103 -22.56 6.77 24.14
N HIS A 104 -22.03 5.80 24.89
CA HIS A 104 -21.75 4.42 24.44
C HIS A 104 -20.74 4.29 23.30
N TYR A 105 -19.78 5.22 23.18
CA TYR A 105 -18.70 5.08 22.21
C TYR A 105 -17.77 3.95 22.64
N GLY A 106 -17.34 3.11 21.70
CA GLY A 106 -16.51 1.94 21.97
C GLY A 106 -17.22 0.82 22.74
N LYS A 107 -18.54 0.96 22.99
CA LYS A 107 -19.31 -0.08 23.66
C LYS A 107 -19.30 -1.34 22.78
N ASP A 108 -19.10 -2.50 23.41
CA ASP A 108 -19.01 -3.81 22.77
C ASP A 108 -17.82 -3.96 21.80
N TYR A 109 -16.83 -3.06 21.86
CA TYR A 109 -15.58 -3.24 21.13
C TYR A 109 -14.87 -4.51 21.63
N GLN A 110 -14.55 -5.40 20.71
CA GLN A 110 -13.77 -6.59 21.01
C GLN A 110 -12.31 -6.29 20.67
N TYR A 111 -11.44 -6.34 21.67
CA TYR A 111 -10.02 -6.19 21.44
C TYR A 111 -9.45 -7.51 20.94
N ALA A 112 -9.00 -7.54 19.69
CA ALA A 112 -8.58 -8.78 19.05
C ALA A 112 -7.49 -9.53 19.82
N GLN A 113 -6.58 -8.82 20.50
CA GLN A 113 -5.53 -9.49 21.29
C GLN A 113 -6.05 -10.31 22.47
N ASP A 114 -7.29 -10.09 22.92
CA ASP A 114 -7.89 -10.85 24.02
C ASP A 114 -8.56 -12.14 23.53
N SER A 115 -8.82 -12.29 22.23
CA SER A 115 -9.41 -13.51 21.70
C SER A 115 -8.38 -14.64 21.54
N PRO A 116 -8.81 -15.92 21.53
CA PRO A 116 -7.91 -17.06 21.38
C PRO A 116 -7.09 -17.00 20.10
N ASP A 117 -7.75 -16.70 18.97
CA ASP A 117 -7.13 -16.69 17.63
C ASP A 117 -6.59 -15.32 17.23
N LYS A 118 -6.65 -14.33 18.13
CA LYS A 118 -6.29 -12.94 17.84
C LYS A 118 -7.14 -12.28 16.74
N LEU A 119 -8.37 -12.76 16.59
CA LEU A 119 -9.39 -12.31 15.62
C LEU A 119 -10.72 -12.03 16.33
N THR A 120 -11.49 -11.07 15.80
CA THR A 120 -12.83 -10.72 16.28
C THR A 120 -13.81 -10.75 15.10
N ASN A 121 -15.07 -11.07 15.38
CA ASN A 121 -16.12 -11.17 14.36
C ASN A 121 -16.64 -9.80 13.92
#